data_AF-A0A921T0B2-F1
#
_entry.id   AF-A0A921T0B2-F1
#
_cell.length_a   1.000
_cell.length_b   1.000
_cell.length_c   1.000
_cell.angle_alpha   90.00
_cell.angle_beta   90.00
_cell.angle_gamma   90.00
#
_symmetry.space_group_name_H-M   'P 1'
#
loop_
_entity.id
_entity.type
_entity.pdbx_description
1 polymer ?
#
loop_
_entity_poly.entity_id
_entity_poly.type
_entity_poly.pdbx_seq_one_letter_code
_entity_poly.pdbx_strand_id
1 'polypeptide(L)'
;MMAPKTTWYVLEDIDGLFEYSPKRTHDMDGSYAPGDTLSVKIQLWNNRLGMEDVQDATNAKLVIFFKNYEDNYLLKLCKVKLNNEEAKPVTIDMDRGLFNLGTISGGANNGSDLNTDNYVEFELQIGAIPMNVKSELKGLVLDVEYDN
;
A
#
# COMPACT_ATOMS: atom_id res chain seq x y z
N MET A 1 -0.54 6.26 -26.35
CA MET A 1 0.30 6.22 -25.14
C MET A 1 -0.04 4.92 -24.41
N MET A 2 0.93 4.18 -23.89
CA MET A 2 0.65 2.92 -23.19
C MET A 2 -0.03 3.20 -21.85
N ALA A 3 -0.93 2.32 -21.41
CA ALA A 3 -1.60 2.43 -20.11
C ALA A 3 -0.58 2.37 -18.94
N PRO A 4 -0.90 2.94 -17.76
CA PRO A 4 -0.05 2.87 -16.59
C PRO A 4 0.33 1.41 -16.25
N LYS A 5 1.56 1.22 -15.75
CA LYS A 5 2.10 -0.10 -15.40
C LYS A 5 2.45 -0.11 -13.92
N THR A 6 1.46 -0.40 -13.09
CA THR A 6 1.60 -0.32 -11.64
C THR A 6 2.17 -1.60 -11.04
N THR A 7 3.16 -1.47 -10.15
CA THR A 7 3.79 -2.60 -9.46
C THR A 7 4.02 -2.29 -7.98
N TRP A 8 3.75 -3.28 -7.13
CA TRP A 8 3.86 -3.16 -5.66
C TRP A 8 5.17 -3.74 -5.16
N TYR A 9 5.79 -3.04 -4.21
CA TYR A 9 6.98 -3.48 -3.51
C TYR A 9 6.79 -3.30 -2.02
N VAL A 10 7.25 -4.26 -1.23
CA VAL A 10 7.16 -4.23 0.23
C VAL A 10 8.57 -4.21 0.81
N LEU A 11 8.81 -3.37 1.83
CA LEU A 11 10.09 -3.35 2.53
C LEU A 11 10.17 -4.55 3.45
N GLU A 12 11.16 -5.42 3.23
CA GLU A 12 11.39 -6.62 4.03
C GLU A 12 12.82 -6.63 4.56
N ASP A 13 13.03 -7.27 5.71
CA ASP A 13 14.36 -7.61 6.20
C ASP A 13 14.82 -8.90 5.51
N ILE A 14 15.78 -8.77 4.60
CA ILE A 14 16.40 -9.86 3.86
C ILE A 14 17.83 -10.01 4.37
N ASP A 15 18.06 -11.01 5.23
CA ASP A 15 19.38 -11.31 5.81
C ASP A 15 20.03 -10.12 6.54
N GLY A 16 19.23 -9.29 7.23
CA GLY A 16 19.69 -8.10 7.97
C GLY A 16 19.74 -6.82 7.14
N LEU A 17 19.27 -6.87 5.88
CA LEU A 17 19.21 -5.73 4.97
C LEU A 17 17.74 -5.42 4.62
N PHE A 18 17.33 -4.18 4.87
CA PHE A 18 15.98 -3.72 4.52
C PHE A 18 15.92 -3.36 3.03
N GLU A 19 15.24 -4.19 2.24
CA GLU A 19 15.12 -4.01 0.79
C GLU A 19 13.66 -4.12 0.31
N TYR A 20 13.33 -3.33 -0.72
CA TYR A 20 12.03 -3.38 -1.36
C TYR A 20 11.95 -4.50 -2.39
N SER A 21 11.12 -5.51 -2.11
CA SER A 21 10.93 -6.67 -2.99
C SER A 21 9.55 -6.63 -3.68
N PRO A 22 9.43 -7.02 -4.96
CA PRO A 22 8.16 -7.00 -5.67
C PRO A 22 7.21 -8.06 -5.10
N LYS A 23 5.97 -7.68 -4.77
CA LYS A 23 4.99 -8.58 -4.16
C LYS A 23 3.63 -8.50 -4.84
N ARG A 24 2.97 -9.67 -4.92
CA ARG A 24 1.52 -9.78 -5.17
C ARG A 24 0.76 -10.25 -3.93
N THR A 25 1.47 -10.94 -3.05
CA THR A 25 1.02 -11.39 -1.73
C THR A 25 2.18 -11.17 -0.76
N HIS A 26 1.87 -10.71 0.44
CA HIS A 26 2.84 -10.57 1.53
C HIS A 26 2.20 -11.13 2.80
N ASP A 27 2.91 -12.07 3.42
CA ASP A 27 2.52 -12.69 4.67
C ASP A 27 3.38 -12.08 5.78
N MET A 28 2.73 -11.57 6.83
CA MET A 28 3.44 -11.09 8.01
C MET A 28 3.59 -12.24 9.00
N ASP A 29 4.80 -12.74 9.15
CA ASP A 29 5.12 -13.75 10.16
C ASP A 29 5.12 -13.14 11.57
N GLY A 30 4.57 -13.88 12.53
CA GLY A 30 4.55 -13.51 13.93
C GLY A 30 3.15 -13.52 14.55
N SER A 31 3.07 -13.08 15.81
CA SER A 31 1.83 -12.95 16.56
C SER A 31 1.63 -11.50 16.98
N TYR A 32 0.40 -11.03 16.94
CA TYR A 32 0.03 -9.74 17.53
C TYR A 32 -0.82 -9.94 18.79
N ALA A 33 -0.74 -8.97 19.69
CA ALA A 33 -1.56 -8.86 20.89
C ALA A 33 -2.59 -7.72 20.77
N PRO A 34 -3.66 -7.73 21.56
CA PRO A 34 -4.54 -6.57 21.68
C PRO A 34 -3.76 -5.32 22.10
N GLY A 35 -3.99 -4.21 21.42
CA GLY A 35 -3.26 -2.96 21.61
C GLY A 35 -2.14 -2.73 20.58
N ASP A 36 -1.66 -3.80 19.93
CA ASP A 36 -0.58 -3.68 18.93
C ASP A 36 -1.05 -2.90 17.69
N THR A 37 -0.09 -2.33 16.98
CA THR A 37 -0.32 -1.74 15.66
C THR A 37 0.63 -2.42 14.68
N LEU A 38 0.06 -3.11 13.69
CA LEU A 38 0.84 -3.64 12.59
C LEU A 38 1.19 -2.50 11.63
N SER A 39 2.37 -2.58 11.04
CA SER A 39 2.86 -1.59 10.08
C SER A 39 3.62 -2.28 8.96
N VAL A 40 3.30 -1.89 7.72
CA VAL A 40 3.97 -2.37 6.50
C VAL A 40 4.32 -1.18 5.62
N LYS A 41 5.60 -1.06 5.24
CA LYS A 41 6.05 -0.05 4.29
C LYS A 41 5.99 -0.59 2.87
N ILE A 42 5.37 0.18 1.99
CA ILE A 42 5.03 -0.22 0.63
C ILE A 42 5.44 0.90 -0.33
N GLN A 43 6.03 0.52 -1.46
CA GLN A 43 6.16 1.39 -2.62
C GLN A 43 5.22 0.91 -3.72
N LEU A 44 4.41 1.84 -4.24
CA LEU A 44 3.65 1.65 -5.45
C LEU A 44 4.32 2.42 -6.58
N TRP A 45 4.81 1.70 -7.57
CA TRP A 45 5.48 2.27 -8.75
C TRP A 45 4.53 2.37 -9.93
N ASN A 46 4.77 3.32 -10.82
CA ASN A 46 4.30 3.32 -12.20
C ASN A 46 5.52 3.29 -13.14
N ASN A 47 5.55 2.30 -14.03
CA ASN A 47 6.59 2.13 -15.04
C ASN A 47 8.01 1.88 -14.51
N ARG A 48 8.18 1.22 -13.36
CA ARG A 48 9.52 0.89 -12.83
C ARG A 48 10.34 0.11 -13.87
N LEU A 49 11.57 0.55 -14.16
CA LEU A 49 12.46 -0.01 -15.18
C LEU A 49 11.91 0.06 -16.62
N GLY A 50 10.97 0.95 -16.89
CA GLY A 50 10.42 1.18 -18.22
C GLY A 50 11.43 1.86 -19.16
N MET A 51 11.61 1.30 -20.36
CA MET A 51 12.45 1.89 -21.42
C MET A 51 11.73 2.98 -22.22
N GLU A 52 10.40 3.03 -22.15
CA GLU A 52 9.54 4.00 -22.83
C GLU A 52 8.50 4.53 -21.84
N ASP A 53 8.01 5.74 -22.10
CA ASP A 53 6.97 6.38 -21.29
C ASP A 53 5.64 5.63 -21.39
N VAL A 54 4.94 5.54 -20.26
CA VAL A 54 3.53 5.16 -20.18
C VAL A 54 2.74 6.33 -19.61
N GLN A 55 1.41 6.23 -19.60
CA GLN A 55 0.57 7.26 -18.98
C GLN A 55 0.84 7.37 -17.47
N ASP A 56 0.73 8.59 -16.96
CA ASP A 56 0.72 8.85 -15.53
C ASP A 56 -0.52 8.23 -14.89
N ALA A 57 -0.37 7.69 -13.67
CA ALA A 57 -1.51 7.31 -12.85
C ALA A 57 -1.97 8.56 -12.10
N THR A 58 -2.90 9.31 -12.70
CA THR A 58 -3.41 10.56 -12.13
C THR A 58 -4.49 10.30 -11.09
N ASN A 59 -4.53 11.09 -10.01
CA ASN A 59 -5.46 10.91 -8.89
C ASN A 59 -5.48 9.46 -8.36
N ALA A 60 -4.31 8.83 -8.26
CA ALA A 60 -4.15 7.48 -7.75
C ALA A 60 -4.72 7.37 -6.32
N LYS A 61 -5.59 6.39 -6.11
CA LYS A 61 -6.21 6.08 -4.83
C LYS A 61 -5.83 4.67 -4.43
N LEU A 62 -5.25 4.52 -3.25
CA LEU A 62 -5.16 3.25 -2.58
C LEU A 62 -6.57 2.81 -2.20
N VAL A 63 -6.92 1.60 -2.60
CA VAL A 63 -8.16 0.94 -2.24
C VAL A 63 -7.81 -0.24 -1.34
N ILE A 64 -8.41 -0.26 -0.16
CA ILE A 64 -8.19 -1.29 0.87
C ILE A 64 -9.52 -1.96 1.15
N PHE A 65 -9.57 -3.29 1.10
CA PHE A 65 -10.76 -4.03 1.50
C PHE A 65 -10.35 -5.39 2.07
N PHE A 66 -11.17 -5.91 2.98
CA PHE A 66 -10.95 -7.27 3.46
C PHE A 66 -11.57 -8.25 2.48
N LYS A 67 -10.89 -9.38 2.26
CA LYS A 67 -11.40 -10.46 1.39
C LYS A 67 -12.79 -10.95 1.82
N ASN A 68 -13.04 -10.92 3.13
CA ASN A 68 -14.33 -11.28 3.72
C ASN A 68 -15.10 -10.02 4.09
N TYR A 69 -16.34 -9.93 3.61
CA TYR A 69 -17.20 -8.76 3.83
C TYR A 69 -17.43 -8.44 5.31
N GLU A 70 -17.58 -9.46 6.15
CA GLU A 70 -17.78 -9.31 7.59
C GLU A 70 -16.62 -8.60 8.28
N ASP A 71 -15.46 -8.51 7.66
CA ASP A 71 -14.25 -7.93 8.26
C ASP A 71 -14.02 -6.48 7.89
N ASN A 72 -14.86 -5.93 7.00
CA ASN A 72 -14.77 -4.53 6.62
C ASN A 72 -15.02 -3.56 7.79
N TYR A 73 -15.59 -4.03 8.92
CA TYR A 73 -15.62 -3.21 10.14
C TYR A 73 -14.22 -2.88 10.69
N LEU A 74 -13.18 -3.65 10.30
CA LEU A 74 -11.79 -3.42 10.66
C LEU A 74 -11.13 -2.31 9.83
N LEU A 75 -11.74 -1.85 8.73
CA LEU A 75 -11.20 -0.75 7.92
C LEU A 75 -10.99 0.53 8.73
N LYS A 76 -11.78 0.74 9.79
CA LYS A 76 -11.60 1.87 10.73
C LYS A 76 -10.27 1.85 11.50
N LEU A 77 -9.59 0.71 11.52
CA LEU A 77 -8.27 0.55 12.13
C LEU A 77 -7.14 0.87 11.13
N CYS A 78 -7.44 0.94 9.84
CA CYS A 78 -6.48 1.22 8.79
C CYS A 78 -6.15 2.71 8.74
N LYS A 79 -4.85 3.02 8.84
CA LYS A 79 -4.30 4.34 8.59
C LYS A 79 -3.19 4.25 7.57
N VAL A 80 -3.00 5.31 6.81
CA VAL A 80 -1.92 5.41 5.83
C VAL A 80 -1.09 6.61 6.20
N LYS A 81 0.23 6.40 6.25
CA LYS A 81 1.22 7.44 6.44
C LYS A 81 1.99 7.62 5.15
N LEU A 82 1.89 8.81 4.55
CA LEU A 82 2.70 9.17 3.39
C LEU A 82 3.96 9.88 3.84
N ASN A 83 5.12 9.40 3.37
CA ASN A 83 6.42 10.01 3.66
C ASN A 83 6.62 10.25 5.19
N ASN A 84 6.94 11.49 5.57
CA ASN A 84 7.17 11.92 6.95
C ASN A 84 5.94 12.57 7.61
N GLU A 85 4.75 12.44 7.01
CA GLU A 85 3.52 12.98 7.62
C GLU A 85 3.02 12.09 8.77
N GLU A 86 1.98 12.56 9.48
CA GLU A 86 1.25 11.72 10.42
C GLU A 86 0.37 10.72 9.68
N ALA A 87 0.18 9.53 10.27
CA ALA A 87 -0.72 8.51 9.75
C ALA A 87 -2.18 8.98 9.82
N LYS A 88 -2.85 9.02 8.67
CA LYS A 88 -4.24 9.48 8.54
C LYS A 88 -5.16 8.28 8.31
N PRO A 89 -6.40 8.30 8.84
CA PRO A 89 -7.37 7.24 8.58
C PRO A 89 -7.74 7.18 7.10
N VAL A 90 -8.08 5.99 6.62
CA VAL A 90 -8.70 5.85 5.30
C VAL A 90 -10.13 6.38 5.30
N THR A 91 -10.58 6.91 4.18
CA THR A 91 -12.00 7.27 3.98
C THR A 91 -12.78 6.00 3.69
N ILE A 92 -13.73 5.64 4.54
CA ILE A 92 -14.54 4.44 4.35
C ILE A 92 -15.72 4.77 3.43
N ASP A 93 -15.82 4.08 2.30
CA ASP A 93 -16.96 4.09 1.40
C ASP A 93 -17.50 2.66 1.27
N MET A 94 -18.65 2.41 1.91
CA MET A 94 -19.27 1.09 2.05
C MET A 94 -18.30 0.03 2.61
N ASP A 95 -17.78 -0.83 1.73
CA ASP A 95 -16.93 -1.98 2.01
C ASP A 95 -15.45 -1.73 1.65
N ARG A 96 -15.10 -0.49 1.33
CA ARG A 96 -13.77 -0.09 0.85
C ARG A 96 -13.20 1.06 1.68
N GLY A 97 -11.93 0.98 2.02
CA GLY A 97 -11.12 2.08 2.53
C GLY A 97 -10.39 2.75 1.38
N LEU A 98 -10.51 4.06 1.25
CA LEU A 98 -9.92 4.86 0.19
C LEU A 98 -8.89 5.83 0.77
N PHE A 99 -7.74 5.95 0.11
CA PHE A 99 -6.72 6.92 0.47
C PHE A 99 -6.08 7.53 -0.77
N ASN A 100 -5.97 8.85 -0.83
CA ASN A 100 -5.37 9.53 -1.98
C ASN A 100 -3.85 9.42 -1.93
N LEU A 101 -3.25 8.88 -2.98
CA LEU A 101 -1.80 8.76 -3.18
C LEU A 101 -1.23 9.86 -4.09
N GLY A 102 -2.08 10.64 -4.76
CA GLY A 102 -1.65 11.71 -5.68
C GLY A 102 -1.42 11.21 -7.10
N THR A 103 -0.42 11.75 -7.79
CA THR A 103 -0.07 11.34 -9.16
C THR A 103 1.24 10.56 -9.16
N ILE A 104 1.29 9.47 -9.91
CA ILE A 104 2.50 8.66 -10.08
C ILE A 104 2.92 8.67 -11.56
N SER A 105 4.08 9.25 -11.84
CA SER A 105 4.61 9.45 -13.19
C SER A 105 4.82 8.12 -13.92
N GLY A 106 4.44 8.10 -15.20
CA GLY A 106 4.69 7.00 -16.13
C GLY A 106 5.99 7.14 -16.93
N GLY A 107 6.83 8.14 -16.64
CA GLY A 107 8.07 8.38 -17.38
C GLY A 107 9.04 7.19 -17.35
N ALA A 108 9.79 6.98 -18.43
CA ALA A 108 10.86 6.00 -18.49
C ALA A 108 11.92 6.25 -17.40
N ASN A 109 12.39 5.18 -16.75
CA ASN A 109 13.28 5.29 -15.59
C ASN A 109 14.14 4.03 -15.41
N ASN A 110 15.15 4.12 -14.54
CA ASN A 110 16.06 3.02 -14.23
C ASN A 110 15.72 2.30 -12.92
N GLY A 111 14.54 2.55 -12.34
CA GLY A 111 14.05 1.90 -11.12
C GLY A 111 14.84 2.20 -9.85
N SER A 112 15.67 3.26 -9.87
CA SER A 112 16.42 3.75 -8.71
C SER A 112 15.52 4.55 -7.78
N ASP A 113 15.82 4.55 -6.48
CA ASP A 113 15.14 5.37 -5.47
C ASP A 113 15.25 6.89 -5.71
N LEU A 114 16.04 7.32 -6.70
CA LEU A 114 16.08 8.71 -7.18
C LEU A 114 14.91 9.06 -8.10
N ASN A 115 14.16 8.08 -8.61
CA ASN A 115 13.00 8.29 -9.47
C ASN A 115 11.73 8.57 -8.65
N THR A 116 11.80 9.53 -7.74
CA THR A 116 10.76 9.82 -6.73
C THR A 116 9.40 10.18 -7.31
N ASP A 117 9.33 10.58 -8.57
CA ASP A 117 8.07 10.90 -9.25
C ASP A 117 7.37 9.63 -9.79
N ASN A 118 8.11 8.55 -10.01
CA ASN A 118 7.60 7.28 -10.56
C ASN A 118 7.05 6.33 -9.49
N TYR A 119 7.12 6.70 -8.21
CA TYR A 119 6.56 5.90 -7.14
C TYR A 119 6.04 6.76 -6.00
N VAL A 120 5.16 6.15 -5.21
CA VAL A 120 4.74 6.67 -3.92
C VAL A 120 5.13 5.67 -2.84
N GLU A 121 5.78 6.16 -1.80
CA GLU A 121 6.08 5.38 -0.59
C GLU A 121 5.06 5.71 0.51
N PHE A 122 4.47 4.67 1.08
CA PHE A 122 3.54 4.81 2.19
C PHE A 122 3.67 3.66 3.19
N GLU A 123 3.30 3.94 4.43
CA GLU A 123 3.22 2.96 5.50
C GLU A 123 1.75 2.70 5.82
N LEU A 124 1.30 1.46 5.60
CA LEU A 124 -0.02 0.99 5.99
C LEU A 124 0.03 0.53 7.43
N GLN A 125 -0.74 1.18 8.28
CA GLN A 125 -0.88 0.85 9.69
C GLN A 125 -2.25 0.24 9.97
N ILE A 126 -2.28 -0.83 10.76
CA ILE A 126 -3.52 -1.49 11.20
C ILE A 126 -3.48 -1.57 12.72
N GLY A 127 -4.27 -0.72 13.39
CA GLY A 127 -4.35 -0.73 14.85
C GLY A 127 -4.97 0.50 15.49
N ALA A 128 -5.07 0.54 16.82
CA ALA A 128 -4.69 -0.54 17.74
C ALA A 128 -5.61 -1.76 17.60
N ILE A 129 -5.06 -2.98 17.62
CA ILE A 129 -5.87 -4.20 17.46
C ILE A 129 -6.79 -4.40 18.68
N PRO A 130 -8.10 -4.56 18.49
CA PRO A 130 -9.02 -4.70 19.62
C PRO A 130 -9.01 -6.12 20.19
N MET A 131 -9.34 -6.24 21.48
CA MET A 131 -9.30 -7.52 22.23
C MET A 131 -10.15 -8.65 21.64
N ASN A 132 -11.18 -8.33 20.85
CA ASN A 132 -12.10 -9.29 20.29
C ASN A 132 -11.64 -9.90 18.95
N VAL A 133 -10.53 -9.43 18.37
CA VAL A 133 -9.95 -10.03 17.16
C VAL A 133 -9.06 -11.21 17.58
N LYS A 134 -9.58 -12.43 17.42
CA LYS A 134 -8.84 -13.66 17.75
C LYS A 134 -7.83 -13.98 16.66
N SER A 135 -6.54 -13.86 17.01
CA SER A 135 -5.33 -14.46 16.40
C SER A 135 -5.02 -14.31 14.91
N GLU A 136 -5.98 -13.98 14.04
CA GLU A 136 -5.74 -13.77 12.61
C GLU A 136 -6.35 -12.46 12.11
N LEU A 137 -5.47 -11.55 11.66
CA LEU A 137 -5.88 -10.42 10.82
C LEU A 137 -6.11 -10.99 9.44
N LYS A 138 -7.39 -11.03 9.07
CA LYS A 138 -7.85 -11.70 7.87
C LYS A 138 -7.32 -11.00 6.62
N GLY A 139 -7.22 -11.78 5.54
CA GLY A 139 -6.60 -11.34 4.28
C GLY A 139 -7.10 -9.97 3.81
N LEU A 140 -6.19 -9.00 3.83
CA LEU A 140 -6.38 -7.65 3.32
C LEU A 140 -5.97 -7.62 1.85
N VAL A 141 -6.77 -6.97 1.02
CA VAL A 141 -6.48 -6.76 -0.38
C VAL A 141 -6.22 -5.28 -0.60
N LEU A 142 -5.13 -5.00 -1.30
CA LEU A 142 -4.77 -3.66 -1.75
C LEU A 142 -4.93 -3.60 -3.27
N ASP A 143 -5.58 -2.55 -3.73
CA ASP A 143 -5.72 -2.22 -5.14
C ASP A 143 -5.43 -0.73 -5.36
N VAL A 144 -5.24 -0.33 -6.61
CA VAL A 144 -5.07 1.08 -6.98
C VAL A 144 -6.04 1.46 -8.09
N GLU A 145 -6.80 2.51 -7.84
CA GLU A 145 -7.62 3.18 -8.86
C GLU A 145 -6.96 4.50 -9.26
N TYR A 146 -7.09 4.89 -10.52
CA TYR A 146 -6.59 6.17 -11.02
C TYR A 146 -7.47 6.64 -12.19
N ASP A 147 -7.49 7.96 -12.40
CA ASP A 147 -8.17 8.57 -13.53
C ASP A 147 -7.26 8.46 -14.77
N ASN A 148 -7.81 8.03 -15.91
CA ASN A 148 -7.13 7.97 -17.20
C ASN A 148 -7.65 9.05 -18.15
#